data_AF-A0A3B9NUX1-F1
#
_entry.id   AF-A0A3B9NUX1-F1
#
_cell.length_a   1.000
_cell.length_b   1.000
_cell.length_c   1.000
_cell.angle_alpha   90.00
_cell.angle_beta   90.00
_cell.angle_gamma   90.00
#
_symmetry.space_group_name_H-M   'P 1'
#
loop_
_entity.id
_entity.type
_entity.pdbx_description
1 polymer ?
#
loop_
_entity_poly.entity_id
_entity_poly.type
_entity_poly.pdbx_seq_one_letter_code
_entity_poly.pdbx_strand_id
1 'polypeptide(L)'
;MTEITLFASTFVLVFALGAQSLNVNNGHYIAAAITSFVIGAGQMILFKLAPNASWTEIAAFLLGGPFGITASMWAHPRLATILKRSK
;
A
#
# COMPACT_ATOMS: atom_id res chain seq x y z
N MET A 1 -1.08 13.73 -16.09
CA MET A 1 -0.72 12.82 -14.97
C MET A 1 0.17 13.63 -14.05
N THR A 2 -0.04 13.57 -12.73
CA THR A 2 0.79 14.32 -11.79
C THR A 2 1.66 13.36 -11.00
N GLU A 3 2.89 13.77 -10.70
CA GLU A 3 3.87 13.03 -9.91
C GLU A 3 3.27 12.58 -8.57
N ILE A 4 2.45 13.46 -7.97
CA ILE A 4 1.71 13.20 -6.73
C ILE A 4 0.76 12.02 -6.89
N THR A 5 0.08 11.87 -8.03
CA THR A 5 -0.87 10.78 -8.26
C THR A 5 -0.15 9.43 -8.33
N LEU A 6 0.98 9.35 -9.03
CA LEU A 6 1.77 8.13 -9.11
C LEU A 6 2.45 7.80 -7.77
N PHE A 7 3.01 8.81 -7.09
CA PHE A 7 3.52 8.64 -5.74
C PHE A 7 2.46 8.11 -4.78
N ALA A 8 1.29 8.76 -4.71
CA ALA A 8 0.20 8.37 -3.82
C ALA A 8 -0.34 6.97 -4.15
N SER A 9 -0.46 6.64 -5.44
CA SER A 9 -0.93 5.31 -5.88
C SER A 9 0.04 4.21 -5.43
N THR A 10 1.34 4.39 -5.63
CA THR A 10 2.35 3.42 -5.20
C THR A 10 2.50 3.37 -3.69
N PHE A 11 2.43 4.53 -3.02
CA PHE A 11 2.45 4.62 -1.57
C PHE A 11 1.32 3.79 -0.96
N VAL A 12 0.07 3.99 -1.41
CA VAL A 12 -1.09 3.26 -0.90
C VAL A 12 -0.98 1.77 -1.21
N LEU A 13 -0.56 1.41 -2.43
CA LEU A 13 -0.36 0.02 -2.82
C LEU A 13 0.67 -0.67 -1.93
N VAL A 14 1.85 -0.08 -1.74
CA VAL A 14 2.93 -0.68 -0.96
C VAL A 14 2.63 -0.66 0.53
N PHE A 15 1.94 0.37 1.01
CA PHE A 15 1.41 0.40 2.37
C PHE A 15 0.46 -0.79 2.62
N ALA A 16 -0.47 -1.02 1.70
CA ALA A 16 -1.42 -2.12 1.76
C ALA A 16 -0.71 -3.48 1.65
N LEU A 17 0.34 -3.61 0.83
CA LEU A 17 1.18 -4.82 0.76
C LEU A 17 1.86 -5.12 2.09
N GLY A 18 2.45 -4.12 2.74
CA GLY A 18 3.04 -4.29 4.07
C GLY A 18 2.01 -4.73 5.12
N ALA A 19 0.82 -4.10 5.10
CA ALA A 19 -0.26 -4.43 6.02
C ALA A 19 -0.80 -5.85 5.78
N GLN A 20 -0.93 -6.23 4.51
CA GLN A 20 -1.35 -7.57 4.10
C GLN A 20 -0.35 -8.62 4.56
N SER A 21 0.95 -8.41 4.37
CA SER A 21 1.99 -9.33 4.81
C SER A 21 1.90 -9.60 6.32
N LEU A 22 1.67 -8.55 7.10
CA LEU A 22 1.51 -8.67 8.55
C LEU A 22 0.19 -9.35 8.95
N ASN A 23 -0.91 -9.08 8.24
CA ASN A 23 -2.20 -9.77 8.45
C ASN A 23 -2.08 -11.27 8.19
N VAL A 24 -1.40 -11.66 7.09
CA VAL A 24 -1.16 -13.05 6.73
C VAL A 24 -0.26 -13.74 7.76
N ASN A 25 0.85 -13.11 8.16
CA ASN A 25 1.77 -13.66 9.15
C ASN A 25 1.11 -13.85 10.53
N ASN A 26 0.09 -13.06 10.87
CA ASN A 26 -0.68 -13.18 12.11
C ASN A 26 -1.97 -14.03 11.99
N GLY A 27 -2.25 -14.63 10.81
CA GLY A 27 -3.43 -15.48 10.61
C GLY A 27 -4.78 -14.74 10.51
N HIS A 28 -4.78 -13.42 10.25
CA HIS A 28 -6.01 -12.62 10.12
C HIS A 28 -6.61 -12.72 8.70
N TYR A 29 -7.28 -13.82 8.38
CA TYR A 29 -7.81 -14.11 7.04
C TYR A 29 -8.73 -13.01 6.46
N ILE A 30 -9.66 -12.48 7.25
CA ILE A 30 -10.60 -11.43 6.77
C ILE A 30 -9.84 -10.14 6.46
N ALA A 31 -8.94 -9.71 7.35
CA ALA A 31 -8.13 -8.53 7.14
C ALA A 31 -7.20 -8.71 5.93
N ALA A 32 -6.61 -9.89 5.76
CA ALA A 32 -5.79 -10.25 4.61
C ALA A 32 -6.59 -10.16 3.29
N ALA A 33 -7.81 -10.69 3.26
CA ALA A 33 -8.68 -10.63 2.08
C ALA A 33 -9.05 -9.19 1.69
N ILE A 34 -9.41 -8.35 2.67
CA ILE A 34 -9.70 -6.92 2.44
C ILE A 34 -8.47 -6.20 1.90
N THR A 35 -7.30 -6.41 2.52
CA THR A 35 -6.06 -5.78 2.03
C THR A 35 -5.68 -6.25 0.62
N SER A 36 -5.89 -7.53 0.29
CA SER A 36 -5.67 -8.06 -1.06
C SER A 36 -6.59 -7.41 -2.10
N PHE A 37 -7.84 -7.11 -1.74
CA PHE A 37 -8.76 -6.38 -2.61
C PHE A 37 -8.26 -4.95 -2.89
N VAL A 38 -7.80 -4.24 -1.85
CA VAL A 38 -7.21 -2.90 -1.98
C VAL A 38 -5.96 -2.93 -2.88
N ILE A 39 -5.11 -3.93 -2.73
CA ILE A 39 -3.93 -4.14 -3.58
C ILE A 39 -4.34 -4.31 -5.04
N GLY A 40 -5.33 -5.18 -5.32
CA GLY A 40 -5.82 -5.41 -6.68
C GLY A 40 -6.38 -4.13 -7.33
N ALA A 41 -7.15 -3.35 -6.59
CA ALA A 41 -7.66 -2.06 -7.07
C ALA A 41 -6.51 -1.06 -7.34
N GLY A 42 -5.51 -0.97 -6.45
CA GLY A 42 -4.35 -0.11 -6.62
C GLY A 42 -3.49 -0.48 -7.84
N GLN A 43 -3.30 -1.78 -8.10
CA GLN A 43 -2.60 -2.24 -9.29
C GLN A 43 -3.35 -1.91 -10.59
N MET A 44 -4.67 -2.04 -10.61
CA MET A 44 -5.47 -1.67 -11.77
C MET A 44 -5.35 -0.18 -12.11
N ILE A 45 -5.29 0.67 -11.08
CA ILE A 45 -5.02 2.11 -11.25
C ILE A 45 -3.62 2.29 -11.86
N LEU A 46 -2.59 1.70 -11.26
CA LEU A 46 -1.22 1.83 -11.74
C LEU A 46 -1.03 1.34 -13.18
N PHE A 47 -1.68 0.26 -13.60
CA PHE A 47 -1.63 -0.20 -14.99
C PHE A 47 -2.20 0.80 -16.00
N LYS A 48 -3.15 1.64 -15.58
CA LYS A 48 -3.67 2.74 -16.41
C LYS A 48 -2.77 3.96 -16.41
N LEU A 49 -2.05 4.20 -15.31
CA LEU A 49 -1.23 5.40 -15.10
C LEU A 49 0.21 5.25 -15.61
N ALA A 50 0.79 4.05 -15.53
CA ALA A 50 2.20 3.78 -15.83
C ALA A 50 2.62 3.90 -17.32
N PRO A 51 1.81 3.54 -18.33
CA PRO A 51 2.26 3.50 -19.73
C PRO A 51 2.73 4.84 -20.31
N ASN A 52 2.28 5.96 -19.73
CA ASN A 52 2.57 7.31 -20.23
C ASN A 52 3.39 8.14 -19.22
N ALA A 53 4.06 7.49 -18.25
CA ALA A 53 4.80 8.19 -17.20
C ALA A 53 6.15 8.73 -17.71
N SER A 54 6.42 10.00 -17.42
CA SER A 54 7.70 10.67 -17.62
C SER A 54 8.74 10.25 -16.56
N TRP A 55 10.02 10.61 -16.77
CA TRP A 55 11.11 10.26 -15.84
C TRP A 55 10.91 10.78 -14.41
N THR A 56 10.34 11.98 -14.24
CA THR A 56 10.06 12.54 -12.91
C THR A 56 8.92 11.79 -12.21
N GLU A 57 7.90 11.38 -12.97
CA GLU A 57 6.79 10.56 -12.49
C GLU A 57 7.24 9.14 -12.11
N ILE A 58 8.18 8.56 -12.86
CA ILE A 58 8.81 7.28 -12.50
C ILE A 58 9.60 7.41 -11.19
N ALA A 59 10.35 8.51 -11.00
CA ALA A 59 11.04 8.74 -9.74
C ALA A 59 10.06 8.87 -8.56
N ALA A 60 8.94 9.58 -8.75
CA ALA A 60 7.88 9.70 -7.76
C ALA A 60 7.23 8.33 -7.44
N PHE A 61 6.97 7.51 -8.46
CA PHE A 61 6.51 6.12 -8.30
C PHE A 61 7.50 5.30 -7.47
N LEU A 62 8.80 5.35 -7.79
CA LEU A 62 9.84 4.59 -7.09
C LEU A 62 9.97 5.01 -5.63
N LEU A 63 9.88 6.32 -5.33
CA LEU A 63 9.91 6.82 -3.96
C LEU A 63 8.66 6.38 -3.16
N GLY A 64 7.49 6.29 -3.80
CA GLY A 64 6.27 5.84 -3.14
C GLY A 64 6.41 4.48 -2.44
N GLY A 65 7.24 3.57 -2.97
CA GLY A 65 7.48 2.25 -2.39
C GLY A 65 8.14 2.29 -1.01
N PRO A 66 9.38 2.81 -0.86
CA PRO A 66 10.06 2.94 0.42
C PRO A 66 9.25 3.71 1.48
N PHE A 67 8.57 4.79 1.09
CA PHE A 67 7.71 5.54 2.01
C PHE A 67 6.47 4.72 2.42
N GLY A 68 5.85 4.00 1.49
CA GLY A 68 4.69 3.15 1.77
C GLY A 68 5.00 2.01 2.73
N ILE A 69 6.12 1.31 2.53
CA ILE A 69 6.47 0.16 3.39
C ILE A 69 6.89 0.61 4.80
N THR A 70 7.69 1.67 4.91
CA THR A 70 8.11 2.21 6.22
C THR A 70 6.92 2.77 7.00
N ALA A 71 6.00 3.46 6.32
CA ALA A 71 4.74 3.89 6.92
C ALA A 71 3.88 2.71 7.38
N SER A 72 3.83 1.63 6.61
CA SER A 72 3.11 0.39 6.97
C SER A 72 3.69 -0.23 8.25
N MET A 73 5.01 -0.36 8.32
CA MET A 73 5.71 -0.88 9.50
C MET A 73 5.47 -0.01 10.75
N TRP A 74 5.44 1.32 10.59
CA TRP A 74 5.17 2.24 11.69
C TRP A 74 3.69 2.24 12.13
N ALA A 75 2.75 2.12 11.18
CA ALA A 75 1.32 2.14 11.44
C ALA A 75 0.83 0.81 12.03
N HIS A 76 1.41 -0.31 11.62
CA HIS A 76 0.98 -1.65 12.01
C HIS A 76 0.88 -1.90 13.53
N PRO A 77 1.89 -1.58 14.38
CA PRO A 77 1.75 -1.80 15.83
C PRO A 77 0.61 -0.96 16.43
N ARG A 78 0.30 0.21 15.86
CA ARG A 78 -0.82 1.05 16.32
C ARG A 78 -2.17 0.46 15.90
N LEU A 79 -2.30 0.00 14.66
CA LEU A 79 -3.50 -0.67 14.16
C LEU A 79 -3.76 -2.02 14.85
N ALA A 80 -2.72 -2.83 15.05
CA ALA A 80 -2.81 -4.10 15.79
C ALA A 80 -3.25 -3.89 17.25
N THR A 81 -2.81 -2.80 17.89
CA THR A 81 -3.24 -2.45 19.26
C THR A 81 -4.72 -2.06 19.31
N ILE A 82 -5.22 -1.34 18.30
CA ILE A 82 -6.64 -0.96 18.19
C ILE A 82 -7.52 -2.19 17.97
N LEU A 83 -7.10 -3.12 17.11
CA LEU A 83 -7.82 -4.38 16.85
C LEU A 83 -7.83 -5.33 18.07
N LYS A 84 -6.73 -5.42 18.82
CA LYS A 84 -6.69 -6.20 20.08
C LYS A 84 -7.58 -5.63 21.18
N ARG A 85 -7.84 -4.32 21.19
CA ARG A 85 -8.75 -3.65 22.14
C ARG A 85 -10.24 -3.90 21.85
N SER A 86 -10.58 -4.43 20.68
CA SER A 86 -11.97 -4.70 20.28
C SER A 86 -12.42 -6.16 20.53
N LYS A 87 -11.52 -7.01 21.07
CA LYS A 87 -11.87 -8.33 21.63
C LYS A 87 -11.93 -8.23 23.14
#